data_AF-A0A5D2NJK3-F1
#
_entry.id   AF-A0A5D2NJK3-F1
#
_cell.length_a   1.000
_cell.length_b   1.000
_cell.length_c   1.000
_cell.angle_alpha   90.00
_cell.angle_beta   90.00
_cell.angle_gamma   90.00
#
_symmetry.space_group_name_H-M   'P 1'
#
loop_
_entity.id
_entity.type
_entity.pdbx_description
1 polymer ?
#
loop_
_entity_poly.entity_id
_entity_poly.type
_entity_poly.pdbx_seq_one_letter_code
_entity_poly.pdbx_strand_id
1 'polypeptide(L)' 'MGRGKIEIKKIENLNSRQVTFSKRRNGLLKKAKELSITCDAEVGVIIFFKHWQGLSMVPHQL' A
#
# COMPACT_ATOMS: atom_id res chain seq x y z
N MET A 1 17.52 -11.56 6.90
CA MET A 1 16.44 -12.49 6.47
C MET A 1 15.91 -12.02 5.12
N GLY A 2 15.96 -12.87 4.08
CA GLY A 2 15.61 -12.51 2.71
C GLY A 2 14.10 -12.44 2.43
N ARG A 3 13.74 -11.96 1.23
CA ARG A 3 12.34 -11.92 0.76
C ARG A 3 11.90 -13.32 0.32
N GLY A 4 11.11 -14.00 1.14
CA GLY A 4 10.46 -15.26 0.75
C GLY A 4 9.40 -15.02 -0.33
N LYS A 5 9.39 -15.84 -1.37
CA LYS A 5 8.29 -15.87 -2.36
C LYS A 5 7.05 -16.43 -1.66
N ILE A 6 5.91 -15.73 -1.79
CA ILE A 6 4.62 -16.18 -1.28
C ILE A 6 3.61 -16.21 -2.42
N GLU A 7 2.66 -17.15 -2.37
CA GLU A 7 1.57 -17.20 -3.33
C GLU A 7 0.63 -15.98 -3.19
N ILE A 8 0.06 -15.53 -4.31
CA ILE A 8 -0.95 -14.46 -4.32
C ILE A 8 -2.30 -15.06 -3.96
N LYS A 9 -2.48 -15.33 -2.67
CA LYS A 9 -3.74 -15.79 -2.06
C LYS A 9 -3.98 -15.08 -0.73
N LYS A 10 -5.17 -15.24 -0.16
CA LYS A 10 -5.50 -14.68 1.15
C LYS A 10 -4.58 -15.30 2.22
N ILE A 11 -3.90 -14.45 2.98
CA ILE A 11 -3.08 -14.90 4.11
C ILE A 11 -4.00 -15.25 5.27
N GLU A 12 -3.95 -16.50 5.73
CA GLU A 12 -4.79 -17.01 6.81
C GLU A 12 -4.32 -16.48 8.17
N ASN A 13 -3.01 -16.54 8.42
CA ASN A 13 -2.41 -16.02 9.65
C ASN A 13 -2.64 -14.51 9.79
N LEU A 14 -3.30 -14.11 10.87
CA LEU A 14 -3.69 -12.72 11.14
C LEU A 14 -2.49 -11.78 11.26
N ASN A 15 -1.46 -12.18 12.01
CA ASN A 15 -0.27 -11.36 12.26
C ASN A 15 0.51 -11.16 10.97
N SER A 16 0.76 -12.24 10.23
CA SER A 16 1.42 -12.18 8.93
C SER A 16 0.60 -11.34 7.92
N ARG A 17 -0.72 -11.43 7.96
CA ARG A 17 -1.61 -10.63 7.10
C ARG A 17 -1.54 -9.14 7.43
N GLN A 18 -1.58 -8.76 8.70
CA GLN A 18 -1.47 -7.36 9.12
C GLN A 18 -0.12 -6.76 8.74
N VAL A 19 0.98 -7.45 9.04
CA VAL A 19 2.34 -6.99 8.67
C VAL A 19 2.49 -6.89 7.16
N THR A 20 2.00 -7.88 6.41
CA THR A 20 2.05 -7.86 4.94
C THR A 20 1.21 -6.73 4.37
N PHE A 21 0.02 -6.49 4.93
CA PHE A 21 -0.83 -5.38 4.53
C PHE A 21 -0.13 -4.04 4.73
N SER A 22 0.43 -3.77 5.91
CA SER A 22 1.16 -2.53 6.20
C SER A 22 2.34 -2.32 5.24
N LYS A 23 3.13 -3.37 4.99
CA LYS A 23 4.26 -3.31 4.04
C LYS A 23 3.81 -3.05 2.61
N ARG A 24 2.76 -3.73 2.13
CA ARG A 24 2.23 -3.57 0.77
C ARG A 24 1.57 -2.20 0.57
N ARG A 25 0.81 -1.72 1.55
CA ARG A 25 0.20 -0.38 1.56
C ARG A 25 1.27 0.69 1.38
N ASN A 26 2.32 0.65 2.21
CA ASN A 26 3.39 1.63 2.13
C ASN A 26 4.12 1.58 0.78
N GLY A 27 4.38 0.37 0.25
CA GLY A 27 4.97 0.21 -1.08
C GLY A 27 4.07 0.74 -2.21
N LEU A 28 2.75 0.54 -2.12
CA LEU A 28 1.79 1.03 -3.11
C LEU A 28 1.71 2.56 -3.10
N LEU A 29 1.63 3.18 -1.92
CA LEU A 29 1.60 4.64 -1.79
C LEU A 29 2.90 5.28 -2.31
N LYS A 30 4.05 4.67 -2.05
CA LYS A 30 5.33 5.16 -2.58
C LYS A 30 5.34 5.15 -4.11
N LYS A 31 4.89 4.05 -4.73
CA LYS A 31 4.77 3.97 -6.19
C LYS A 31 3.78 4.97 -6.78
N ALA A 32 2.64 5.18 -6.11
CA ALA A 32 1.65 6.15 -6.56
C ALA A 32 2.22 7.57 -6.53
N LYS A 33 3.00 7.92 -5.49
CA LYS A 33 3.73 9.19 -5.42
C LYS A 33 4.77 9.32 -6.54
N GLU A 34 5.59 8.29 -6.75
CA GLU A 34 6.58 8.27 -7.84
C GLU A 34 5.93 8.45 -9.22
N LEU A 35 4.80 7.78 -9.46
CA LEU A 35 4.04 7.89 -10.69
C LEU A 35 3.46 9.30 -10.89
N SER A 36 2.87 9.87 -9.84
CA SER A 36 2.31 11.23 -9.86
C SER A 36 3.38 12.26 -10.22
N ILE A 37 4.58 12.16 -9.63
CA ILE A 37 5.71 13.05 -9.93
C ILE A 37 6.24 12.84 -11.36
N THR A 38 6.39 11.59 -11.79
CA THR A 38 7.02 11.27 -13.09
C THR A 38 6.13 11.70 -14.26
N CYS A 39 4.81 11.57 -14.10
CA CYS A 39 3.85 11.84 -15.15
C CYS A 39 3.11 13.18 -14.99
N ASP A 40 3.44 13.96 -13.95
CA ASP A 40 2.73 15.19 -13.56
C ASP A 40 1.20 15.01 -13.55
N ALA A 41 0.76 13.89 -12.97
CA ALA A 41 -0.62 13.44 -13.02
C ALA A 41 -1.20 13.28 -11.61
N GLU A 42 -2.49 13.60 -11.47
CA GLU A 42 -3.23 13.33 -10.24
C GLU A 42 -3.51 11.82 -10.10
N VAL A 43 -2.96 11.21 -9.04
CA VAL A 43 -3.10 9.78 -8.77
C VAL A 43 -3.76 9.56 -7.41
N GLY A 44 -4.94 8.94 -7.40
CA GLY A 44 -5.66 8.53 -6.19
C GLY A 44 -5.52 7.04 -5.90
N VAL A 45 -5.33 6.67 -4.63
CA VAL A 45 -5.32 5.26 -4.18
C VAL A 45 -6.29 5.08 -3.02
N ILE A 46 -7.23 4.14 -3.15
CA ILE A 46 -8.22 3.82 -2.12
C ILE A 46 -7.97 2.40 -1.60
N ILE A 47 -7.83 2.25 -0.27
CA ILE A 47 -7.52 0.98 0.38
C ILE A 47 -8.47 0.78 1.55
N PHE A 48 -9.21 -0.32 1.54
CA PHE A 48 -10.12 -0.69 2.64
C PHE A 48 -9.47 -1.74 3.55
N PHE A 49 -9.55 -1.53 4.86
CA PHE A 49 -9.13 -2.52 5.85
C PHE A 49 -10.18 -2.65 6.96
N LYS A 50 -10.41 -3.88 7.41
CA LYS A 50 -11.52 -4.26 8.29
C LYS A 50 -11.52 -3.57 9.68
N HIS A 51 -10.41 -2.96 10.10
CA HIS A 51 -10.24 -2.38 11.43
C HIS A 51 -9.76 -0.91 11.41
N TRP A 52 -9.29 -0.38 10.28
CA TRP A 52 -8.75 0.98 10.21
C TRP A 52 -9.30 1.69 8.99
N GLN A 53 -10.22 2.63 9.23
CA GLN A 53 -10.51 3.70 8.27
C GLN A 53 -9.32 4.66 8.31
N GLY A 54 -8.33 4.43 7.44
CA GLY A 54 -7.22 5.34 7.23
C GLY A 54 -7.19 5.76 5.77
N LEU A 55 -7.96 6.81 5.44
CA LEU A 55 -7.91 7.46 4.14
C LEU A 55 -6.58 8.22 4.07
N SER A 56 -5.54 7.64 3.47
CA SER A 56 -4.32 8.38 3.18
C SER A 56 -4.47 9.01 1.79
N MET A 57 -5.03 10.21 1.73
CA MET A 57 -4.85 11.07 0.57
C MET A 57 -3.36 11.40 0.46
N VAL A 58 -2.78 11.21 -0.72
CA VAL A 58 -1.42 11.66 -1.00
C VAL A 58 -1.48 13.17 -1.04
N PRO A 59 -0.76 13.89 -0.15
CA PRO A 59 -0.81 15.35 -0.18
C PRO A 59 -0.18 15.84 -1.48
N HIS A 60 -0.88 16.79 -2.11
CA HIS A 60 -0.37 17.63 -3.17
C HIS A 60 0.78 18.47 -2.58
N GLN A 61 2.03 18.03 -2.75
CA GLN A 61 3.19 18.90 -2.48
C GLN A 61 3.43 19.72 -3.74
N LEU A 62 2.93 20.97 -3.73
CA LEU A 62 3.54 22.08 -4.47
C LEU A 62 4.91 22.39 -3.86
#